data_AF-G8TN67-F1
#
_entry.id   AF-G8TN67-F1
#
_cell.length_a   1.000
_cell.length_b   1.000
_cell.length_c   1.000
_cell.angle_alpha   90.00
_cell.angle_beta   90.00
_cell.angle_gamma   90.00
#
_symmetry.space_group_name_H-M   'P 1'
#
loop_
_entity.id
_entity.type
_entity.pdbx_description
1 polymer ?
#
loop_
_entity_poly.entity_id
_entity_poly.type
_entity_poly.pdbx_seq_one_letter_code
_entity_poly.pdbx_strand_id
1 'polypeptide(L)'
;MKLLITICIFFLYSCSSNSNELEEEIQTIQLQNFGGSGECSNWVKLSDVVKFNNVSDRLFEHLIVIESSNPNQLLPDTLGKSYDIIKFTGRFYKNNYGYSKTCRNRAGIEKGRIFNYTAYEVIKSHYHDYEAGATHEK
;
A
#
# COMPACT_ATOMS: atom_id res chain seq x y z
N MET A 1 33.31 -54.38 10.72
CA MET A 1 32.34 -53.49 11.41
C MET A 1 32.52 -52.09 10.82
N LYS A 2 31.67 -51.69 9.85
CA LYS A 2 31.76 -50.39 9.19
C LYS A 2 30.77 -49.43 9.85
N LEU A 3 31.33 -48.38 10.43
CA LEU A 3 30.64 -47.20 10.92
C LEU A 3 30.35 -46.29 9.71
N LEU A 4 29.08 -46.00 9.43
CA LEU A 4 28.70 -44.94 8.49
C LEU A 4 27.50 -44.22 9.10
N ILE A 5 27.84 -43.10 9.73
CA ILE A 5 26.94 -42.12 10.32
C ILE A 5 26.30 -41.37 9.15
N THR A 6 25.04 -41.68 8.86
CA THR A 6 24.23 -40.91 7.91
C THR A 6 23.71 -39.66 8.61
N ILE A 7 24.50 -38.59 8.57
CA ILE A 7 24.03 -37.23 8.83
C ILE A 7 23.12 -36.86 7.67
N CYS A 8 21.83 -37.17 7.80
CA CYS A 8 20.80 -36.53 7.00
C CYS A 8 20.68 -35.09 7.51
N ILE A 9 21.37 -34.22 6.78
CA ILE A 9 21.23 -32.78 6.76
C ILE A 9 19.74 -32.46 6.62
N PHE A 10 19.05 -32.28 7.75
CA PHE A 10 17.83 -31.49 7.75
C PHE A 10 18.27 -30.09 7.34
N PHE A 11 18.06 -29.80 6.06
CA PHE A 11 18.10 -28.47 5.50
C PHE A 11 17.33 -27.56 6.47
N LEU A 12 18.09 -26.78 7.23
CA LEU A 12 17.60 -25.59 7.87
C LEU A 12 17.12 -24.70 6.73
N TYR A 13 15.84 -24.82 6.40
CA TYR A 13 15.06 -23.79 5.72
C TYR A 13 15.02 -22.61 6.69
N SER A 14 16.14 -21.90 6.78
CA SER A 14 16.17 -20.54 7.27
C SER A 14 15.44 -19.72 6.22
N CYS A 15 14.11 -19.71 6.28
CA CYS A 15 13.32 -18.63 5.70
C CYS A 15 13.72 -17.36 6.46
N SER A 16 14.76 -16.69 5.95
CA SER A 16 14.92 -15.26 6.13
C SER A 16 13.69 -14.64 5.46
N SER A 17 12.65 -14.34 6.24
CA SER A 17 11.52 -13.56 5.76
C SER A 17 12.03 -12.15 5.49
N ASN A 18 12.59 -11.95 4.29
CA ASN A 18 12.92 -10.63 3.80
C ASN A 18 11.62 -9.81 3.78
N SER A 19 11.56 -8.75 4.59
CA SER A 19 10.41 -7.84 4.69
C SER A 19 10.06 -7.13 3.37
N ASN A 20 10.86 -7.34 2.32
CA ASN A 20 10.72 -6.70 1.01
C ASN A 20 10.19 -7.66 -0.06
N GLU A 21 9.78 -8.87 0.31
CA GLU A 21 9.19 -9.80 -0.65
C GLU A 21 7.78 -9.33 -1.05
N LEU A 22 7.46 -9.37 -2.34
CA LEU A 22 6.14 -9.02 -2.87
C LEU A 22 5.26 -10.27 -3.01
N GLU A 23 3.95 -10.12 -2.81
CA GLU A 23 2.96 -11.12 -3.22
C GLU A 23 3.08 -11.39 -4.73
N GLU A 24 2.77 -12.62 -5.15
CA GLU A 24 2.91 -13.01 -6.56
C GLU A 24 1.88 -12.31 -7.46
N GLU A 25 0.68 -12.09 -6.90
CA GLU A 25 -0.47 -11.54 -7.60
C GLU A 25 -0.32 -10.03 -7.87
N ILE A 26 -0.27 -9.66 -9.14
CA ILE A 26 -0.50 -8.28 -9.57
C ILE A 26 -2.01 -8.04 -9.54
N GLN A 27 -2.41 -6.99 -8.84
CA GLN A 27 -3.81 -6.61 -8.73
C GLN A 27 -4.01 -5.12 -9.00
N THR A 28 -5.24 -4.80 -9.41
CA THR A 28 -5.68 -3.43 -9.61
C THR A 28 -6.70 -3.08 -8.53
N ILE A 29 -6.38 -2.10 -7.69
CA ILE A 29 -7.22 -1.69 -6.56
C ILE A 29 -7.60 -0.22 -6.67
N GLN A 30 -8.86 0.09 -6.42
CA GLN A 30 -9.33 1.46 -6.30
C GLN A 30 -9.27 1.89 -4.84
N LEU A 31 -8.47 2.91 -4.58
CA LEU A 31 -8.28 3.47 -3.26
C LEU A 31 -8.88 4.86 -3.20
N GLN A 32 -9.54 5.15 -2.09
CA GLN A 32 -9.92 6.51 -1.73
C GLN A 32 -8.99 7.00 -0.63
N ASN A 33 -8.49 8.22 -0.78
CA ASN A 33 -7.80 8.91 0.28
C ASN A 33 -8.83 9.47 1.25
N PHE A 34 -8.88 8.97 2.47
CA PHE A 34 -9.65 9.59 3.53
C PHE A 34 -8.69 10.43 4.35
N GLY A 35 -8.37 11.61 3.83
CA GLY A 35 -7.53 12.56 4.53
C GLY A 35 -8.24 12.97 5.81
N GLY A 36 -7.81 12.36 6.92
CA GLY A 36 -8.12 12.84 8.25
C GLY A 36 -7.60 14.28 8.42
N SER A 37 -7.83 14.87 9.58
CA SER A 37 -7.46 16.26 9.90
C SER A 37 -5.94 16.57 9.93
N GLY A 38 -5.12 15.96 9.09
CA GLY A 38 -3.72 16.33 8.89
C GLY A 38 -3.14 15.85 7.56
N GLU A 39 -1.87 16.16 7.34
CA GLU A 39 -1.05 15.88 6.14
C GLU A 39 -0.81 14.38 5.88
N CYS A 40 -1.59 13.52 6.53
CA CYS A 40 -1.51 12.08 6.44
C CYS A 40 -2.39 11.56 5.34
N SER A 41 -1.76 11.12 4.26
CA SER A 41 -2.43 10.41 3.18
C SER A 41 -2.79 9.01 3.65
N ASN A 42 -4.07 8.81 3.98
CA ASN A 42 -4.62 7.54 4.45
C ASN A 42 -5.45 6.93 3.33
N TRP A 43 -4.97 5.84 2.74
CA TRP A 43 -5.69 5.17 1.66
C TRP A 43 -6.43 3.97 2.18
N VAL A 44 -7.64 3.78 1.70
CA VAL A 44 -8.47 2.60 1.98
C VAL A 44 -9.14 2.17 0.70
N LYS A 45 -9.52 0.88 0.58
CA LYS A 45 -10.26 0.43 -0.60
C LYS A 45 -11.60 1.16 -0.66
N LEU A 46 -12.01 1.57 -1.85
CA LEU A 46 -13.31 2.22 -2.04
C LEU A 46 -14.47 1.34 -1.53
N SER A 47 -14.34 0.02 -1.66
CA SER A 47 -15.29 -0.95 -1.11
C SER A 47 -15.42 -0.87 0.42
N ASP A 48 -14.31 -0.60 1.12
CA ASP A 48 -14.29 -0.51 2.58
C ASP A 48 -14.91 0.80 3.05
N VAL A 49 -14.74 1.90 2.29
CA VAL A 49 -15.45 3.16 2.55
C VAL A 49 -16.96 2.96 2.49
N VAL A 50 -17.47 2.32 1.44
CA VAL A 50 -18.90 2.04 1.30
C VAL A 50 -19.40 1.15 2.45
N LYS A 51 -18.60 0.16 2.86
CA LYS A 51 -18.96 -0.80 3.91
C LYS A 51 -18.95 -0.19 5.32
N PHE A 52 -18.02 0.72 5.61
CA PHE A 52 -17.76 1.23 6.95
C PHE A 52 -18.09 2.73 7.12
N ASN A 53 -18.84 3.32 6.19
CA ASN A 53 -19.18 4.75 6.16
C ASN A 53 -19.76 5.31 7.49
N ASN A 54 -20.36 4.45 8.33
CA ASN A 54 -20.98 4.83 9.60
C ASN A 54 -20.11 4.51 10.84
N VAL A 55 -18.91 3.95 10.65
CA VAL A 55 -18.01 3.54 11.75
C VAL A 55 -16.57 3.94 11.37
N SER A 56 -16.27 5.22 11.53
CA SER A 56 -14.97 5.82 11.16
C SER A 56 -13.77 5.05 11.69
N ASP A 57 -13.88 4.53 12.92
CA ASP A 57 -12.75 3.94 13.63
C ASP A 57 -12.31 2.62 13.01
N ARG A 58 -13.25 1.88 12.39
CA ARG A 58 -12.94 0.62 11.69
C ARG A 58 -12.28 0.85 10.34
N LEU A 59 -12.41 2.04 9.77
CA LEU A 59 -11.82 2.34 8.47
C LEU A 59 -10.28 2.35 8.54
N PHE A 60 -9.73 2.73 9.70
CA PHE A 60 -8.28 2.76 9.93
C PHE A 60 -7.65 1.35 10.00
N GLU A 61 -8.41 0.33 10.44
CA GLU A 61 -7.97 -1.08 10.41
C GLU A 61 -7.70 -1.58 8.98
N HIS A 62 -8.23 -0.90 7.97
CA HIS A 62 -8.11 -1.22 6.55
C HIS A 62 -7.13 -0.30 5.80
N LEU A 63 -6.26 0.41 6.51
CA LEU A 63 -5.30 1.34 5.91
C LEU A 63 -4.33 0.63 4.97
N ILE A 64 -4.11 1.27 3.83
CA ILE A 64 -3.15 0.89 2.81
C ILE A 64 -2.14 2.03 2.68
N VAL A 65 -0.87 1.68 2.75
CA VAL A 65 0.25 2.58 2.46
C VAL A 65 0.66 2.35 1.03
N ILE A 66 0.71 3.40 0.23
CA ILE A 66 1.14 3.30 -1.16
C ILE A 66 2.62 3.68 -1.29
N GLU A 67 3.36 2.86 -2.02
CA GLU A 67 4.76 3.12 -2.37
C GLU A 67 4.97 2.87 -3.86
N SER A 68 5.75 3.73 -4.52
CA SER A 68 6.10 3.50 -5.92
C SER A 68 7.19 2.44 -6.02
N SER A 69 7.01 1.50 -6.94
CA SER A 69 8.06 0.57 -7.39
C SER A 69 9.24 1.29 -8.07
N ASN A 70 9.01 2.50 -8.58
CA ASN A 70 10.01 3.31 -9.26
C ASN A 70 10.14 4.67 -8.55
N PRO A 71 11.32 5.00 -7.98
CA PRO A 71 11.50 6.27 -7.27
C PRO A 71 11.31 7.51 -8.16
N ASN A 72 11.33 7.37 -9.49
CA ASN A 72 11.08 8.46 -10.43
C ASN A 72 9.59 8.59 -10.83
N GLN A 73 8.73 7.69 -10.36
CA GLN A 73 7.27 7.69 -10.62
C GLN A 73 6.51 7.84 -9.30
N LEU A 74 6.77 8.92 -8.58
CA LEU A 74 6.00 9.28 -7.39
C LEU A 74 4.64 9.87 -7.80
N LEU A 75 3.68 9.82 -6.89
CA LEU A 75 2.46 10.61 -7.05
C LEU A 75 2.82 12.10 -6.98
N PRO A 76 2.32 12.94 -7.90
CA PRO A 76 2.43 14.39 -7.80
C PRO A 76 1.81 14.92 -6.51
N ASP A 77 2.33 16.04 -6.00
CA ASP A 77 1.83 16.71 -4.77
C ASP A 77 0.38 17.22 -4.91
N THR A 78 -0.12 17.31 -6.14
CA THR A 78 -1.52 17.63 -6.46
C THR A 78 -2.48 16.47 -6.15
N LEU A 79 -1.97 15.23 -6.03
CA LEU A 79 -2.75 14.04 -5.68
C LEU A 79 -2.62 13.68 -4.21
N GLY A 80 -3.52 12.81 -3.75
CA GLY A 80 -3.59 12.40 -2.34
C GLY A 80 -4.29 13.43 -1.46
N LYS A 81 -5.16 14.26 -2.04
CA LYS A 81 -6.09 15.11 -1.29
C LYS A 81 -7.24 14.27 -0.73
N SER A 82 -7.86 14.79 0.33
CA SER A 82 -9.05 14.15 0.91
C SER A 82 -10.08 13.89 -0.19
N TYR A 83 -10.60 12.67 -0.19
CA TYR A 83 -11.57 12.12 -1.13
C TYR A 83 -11.05 11.84 -2.54
N ASP A 84 -9.76 12.05 -2.86
CA ASP A 84 -9.19 11.56 -4.11
C ASP A 84 -9.43 10.06 -4.28
N ILE A 85 -9.81 9.66 -5.48
CA ILE A 85 -10.00 8.25 -5.86
C ILE A 85 -8.99 7.95 -6.96
N ILE A 86 -8.08 7.03 -6.67
CA ILE A 86 -7.04 6.60 -7.59
C ILE A 86 -7.07 5.09 -7.69
N LYS A 87 -6.96 4.59 -8.92
CA LYS A 87 -6.82 3.17 -9.22
C LYS A 87 -5.33 2.87 -9.36
N PHE A 88 -4.82 1.98 -8.52
CA PHE A 88 -3.42 1.57 -8.52
C PHE A 88 -3.29 0.14 -9.04
N THR A 89 -2.28 -0.11 -9.85
CA THR A 89 -1.88 -1.46 -10.28
C THR A 89 -0.53 -1.79 -9.66
N GLY A 90 -0.42 -2.98 -9.05
CA GLY A 90 0.77 -3.34 -8.29
C GLY A 90 0.60 -4.60 -7.46
N ARG A 91 1.44 -4.72 -6.42
CA ARG A 91 1.50 -5.89 -5.52
C ARG A 91 1.60 -5.43 -4.07
N PHE A 92 1.06 -6.20 -3.13
CA PHE A 92 1.38 -5.97 -1.72
C PHE A 92 2.73 -6.59 -1.36
N TYR A 93 3.39 -6.03 -0.36
CA TYR A 93 4.48 -6.73 0.32
C TYR A 93 3.93 -7.87 1.20
N LYS A 94 4.61 -9.02 1.19
CA LYS A 94 4.32 -10.17 2.05
C LYS A 94 4.66 -9.79 3.50
N ASN A 95 3.70 -9.98 4.40
CA ASN A 95 3.87 -9.82 5.85
C ASN A 95 4.48 -8.49 6.29
N ASN A 96 4.27 -7.40 5.53
CA ASN A 96 4.83 -6.09 5.85
C ASN A 96 3.71 -5.05 6.03
N TYR A 97 3.80 -4.32 7.13
CA TYR A 97 2.92 -3.23 7.51
C TYR A 97 3.76 -2.00 7.82
N GLY A 98 3.40 -0.87 7.22
CA GLY A 98 4.19 0.34 7.26
C GLY A 98 3.37 1.55 7.68
N TYR A 99 4.08 2.66 7.85
CA TYR A 99 3.48 3.97 7.97
C TYR A 99 3.55 4.68 6.63
N SER A 100 2.55 5.49 6.31
CA SER A 100 2.68 6.48 5.24
C SER A 100 3.94 7.32 5.47
N LYS A 101 4.69 7.62 4.39
CA LYS A 101 5.92 8.41 4.47
C LYS A 101 5.69 9.76 5.16
N THR A 102 4.52 10.37 4.96
CA THR A 102 4.17 11.66 5.57
C THR A 102 3.78 11.55 7.05
N CYS A 103 3.62 10.33 7.60
CA CYS A 103 3.07 10.08 8.94
C CYS A 103 3.96 9.27 9.85
N ARG A 104 5.15 8.86 9.40
CA ARG A 104 6.02 7.89 10.10
C ARG A 104 6.30 8.25 11.57
N ASN A 105 6.28 9.54 11.91
CA ASN A 105 6.65 10.03 13.24
C ASN A 105 5.45 10.56 14.06
N ARG A 106 4.21 10.38 13.59
CA ARG A 106 3.02 10.93 14.27
C ARG A 106 2.45 9.89 15.23
N ALA A 107 2.30 10.28 16.49
CA ALA A 107 1.74 9.43 17.54
C ALA A 107 0.28 9.03 17.19
N GLY A 108 -0.08 7.77 17.46
CA GLY A 108 -1.44 7.26 17.26
C GLY A 108 -1.82 6.93 15.81
N ILE A 109 -0.87 6.93 14.87
CA ILE A 109 -1.12 6.48 13.50
C ILE A 109 -1.05 4.95 13.44
N GLU A 110 -2.02 4.33 12.77
CA GLU A 110 -2.05 2.90 12.52
C GLU A 110 -1.15 2.51 11.34
N LYS A 111 -0.54 1.32 11.43
CA LYS A 111 0.21 0.76 10.31
C LYS A 111 -0.75 0.15 9.30
N GLY A 112 -0.54 0.43 8.02
CA GLY A 112 -1.31 -0.17 6.94
C GLY A 112 -0.52 -1.21 6.16
N ARG A 113 -1.23 -2.03 5.38
CA ARG A 113 -0.60 -2.91 4.39
C ARG A 113 0.09 -2.07 3.32
N ILE A 114 1.32 -2.42 2.95
CA ILE A 114 2.07 -1.65 1.95
C ILE A 114 1.78 -2.20 0.55
N PHE A 115 1.21 -1.36 -0.31
CA PHE A 115 0.97 -1.62 -1.73
C PHE A 115 2.03 -0.94 -2.58
N ASN A 116 2.88 -1.75 -3.21
CA ASN A 116 3.90 -1.31 -4.14
C ASN A 116 3.30 -1.20 -5.56
N TYR A 117 3.02 0.02 -6.00
CA TYR A 117 2.39 0.26 -7.30
C TYR A 117 3.42 0.43 -8.42
N THR A 118 3.06 -0.04 -9.61
CA THR A 118 3.80 0.13 -10.87
C THR A 118 3.10 1.09 -11.83
N ALA A 119 1.79 1.27 -11.66
CA ALA A 119 1.00 2.21 -12.44
C ALA A 119 -0.16 2.75 -11.60
N TYR A 120 -0.67 3.92 -11.98
CA TYR A 120 -1.88 4.48 -11.40
C TYR A 120 -2.70 5.26 -12.43
N GLU A 121 -4.01 5.32 -12.19
CA GLU A 121 -4.99 6.04 -12.99
C GLU A 121 -5.83 6.88 -12.02
N VAL A 122 -5.87 8.19 -12.23
CA VAL A 122 -6.67 9.09 -11.40
C VAL A 122 -8.12 9.00 -11.86
N ILE A 123 -8.99 8.49 -10.99
CA ILE A 123 -10.42 8.36 -11.27
C ILE A 123 -11.14 9.64 -10.88
N LYS A 124 -10.77 10.23 -9.75
CA LYS A 124 -11.29 11.50 -9.25
C LYS A 124 -10.23 12.21 -8.44
N SER A 125 -9.98 13.47 -8.76
CA SER A 125 -9.20 14.36 -7.90
C SER A 125 -10.11 15.45 -7.33
N HIS A 126 -9.86 15.80 -6.08
CA HIS A 126 -10.44 16.96 -5.40
C HIS A 126 -9.41 18.09 -5.25
N TYR A 127 -8.31 18.02 -6.00
CA TYR A 127 -7.47 19.19 -6.19
C TYR A 127 -8.22 20.20 -7.04
N HIS A 128 -8.31 21.44 -6.56
CA HIS A 128 -9.16 22.47 -7.16
C HIS A 128 -8.79 22.85 -8.60
N ASP A 129 -7.61 22.43 -9.10
CA ASP A 129 -7.12 22.67 -10.46
C ASP A 129 -6.86 21.39 -11.29
N TYR A 130 -7.48 20.24 -10.97
CA TYR A 130 -7.28 19.00 -11.72
C TYR A 130 -8.26 18.82 -12.89
N GLU A 131 -7.76 18.71 -14.12
CA GLU A 131 -8.53 18.25 -15.28
C GLU A 131 -8.50 16.71 -15.38
N ALA A 132 -9.69 16.08 -15.41
CA ALA A 132 -9.82 14.62 -15.46
C ALA A 132 -9.34 14.04 -16.80
N GLY A 133 -8.52 12.97 -16.75
CA GLY A 133 -8.14 12.19 -17.94
C GLY A 133 -6.64 11.98 -18.18
N ALA A 134 -5.75 12.47 -17.30
CA ALA A 134 -4.31 12.27 -17.45
C ALA A 134 -3.92 10.80 -17.15
N THR A 135 -3.82 9.99 -18.20
CA THR A 135 -3.17 8.67 -18.15
C THR A 135 -1.66 8.88 -18.26
N HIS A 136 -0.91 8.62 -17.20
CA HIS A 136 0.55 8.57 -17.26
C HIS A 136 1.00 7.17 -17.68
N GLU A 137 0.91 6.88 -18.97
CA GLU A 137 1.67 5.80 -19.60
C GLU A 137 2.99 6.38 -20.14
N LYS A 138 4.12 5.80 -19.71
CA LYS A 138 5.39 5.85 -20.43
C LYS A 138 6.09 4.52 -20.31
#